data_AF-A0A3N4R9S2-F1
#
_entry.id   AF-A0A3N4R9S2-F1
#
_cell.length_a   1.000
_cell.length_b   1.000
_cell.length_c   1.000
_cell.angle_alpha   90.00
_cell.angle_beta   90.00
_cell.angle_gamma   90.00
#
_symmetry.space_group_name_H-M   'P 1'
#
loop_
_entity.id
_entity.type
_entity.pdbx_description
1 polymer ?
#
loop_
_entity_poly.entity_id
_entity_poly.type
_entity_poly.pdbx_seq_one_letter_code
_entity_poly.pdbx_strand_id
1 'polypeptide(L)'
;MARSESLGARCVRAFGLVGGIVVLWLHGSNIGGPPKRTMRRLAASPEVRARRDAAEREMRAAIGRVGAVDGLEHVLTRFTESFTRYTRIVNFGSPSVHGVTCDLRAVAWFGVRGEVADVLDELRRQGLADWLPTPEGRRGTPPPAPEFGAPGLRIDWDRPGAPLPPPEPERAPRRGIGTARLSHRRWSVPRRPPRPADSRARYGTLLVLSLGGLGHPGAGHFSVEHRKG
;
A
#
# COMPACT_ATOMS: atom_id res chain seq x y z
N MET A 1 54.63 -4.13 57.07
CA MET A 1 54.84 -4.01 55.60
C MET A 1 53.67 -4.69 54.88
N ALA A 2 52.63 -3.91 54.54
CA ALA A 2 51.46 -4.41 53.81
C ALA A 2 51.58 -3.97 52.34
N ARG A 3 51.57 -4.93 51.42
CA ARG A 3 51.60 -4.69 49.97
C ARG A 3 50.28 -4.07 49.53
N SER A 4 50.35 -2.82 49.07
CA SER A 4 49.29 -2.13 48.34
C SER A 4 49.13 -2.79 46.96
N GLU A 5 48.11 -3.66 46.82
CA GLU A 5 47.66 -4.12 45.51
C GLU A 5 46.81 -3.03 44.86
N SER A 6 47.22 -2.61 43.65
CA SER A 6 46.61 -1.47 42.96
C SER A 6 45.18 -1.76 42.51
N LEU A 7 44.27 -0.83 42.85
CA LEU A 7 42.86 -0.82 42.44
C LEU A 7 42.66 -0.95 40.91
N GLY A 8 43.66 -0.63 40.10
CA GLY A 8 43.61 -0.74 38.64
C GLY A 8 43.46 -2.17 38.11
N ALA A 9 43.98 -3.18 38.82
CA ALA A 9 43.94 -4.57 38.35
C ALA A 9 42.56 -5.24 38.51
N ARG A 10 41.70 -4.73 39.41
CA ARG A 10 40.34 -5.27 39.61
C ARG A 10 39.33 -4.75 38.58
N CYS A 11 39.50 -3.54 38.05
CA CYS A 11 38.61 -3.00 37.02
C CYS A 11 38.71 -3.75 35.68
N VAL A 12 39.92 -4.16 35.27
CA VAL A 12 40.12 -4.82 33.96
C VAL A 12 39.46 -6.21 33.89
N ARG A 13 39.35 -6.94 35.01
CA ARG A 13 38.65 -8.24 35.05
C ARG A 13 37.12 -8.13 35.02
N ALA A 14 36.54 -7.06 35.55
CA ALA A 14 35.09 -6.84 35.50
C ALA A 14 34.62 -6.46 34.08
N PHE A 15 35.39 -5.64 33.35
CA PHE A 15 35.06 -5.26 31.98
C PHE A 15 35.21 -6.41 30.97
N GLY A 16 36.15 -7.35 31.18
CA GLY A 16 36.31 -8.52 30.32
C GLY A 16 35.13 -9.50 30.37
N LEU A 17 34.49 -9.65 31.55
CA LEU A 17 33.36 -10.56 31.74
C LEU A 17 32.05 -9.96 31.19
N VAL A 18 31.81 -8.65 31.36
CA VAL A 18 30.66 -7.95 30.75
C VAL A 18 30.82 -7.86 29.22
N GLY A 19 32.03 -7.63 28.71
CA GLY A 19 32.31 -7.63 27.28
C GLY A 19 32.12 -8.99 26.61
N GLY A 20 32.52 -10.08 27.26
CA GLY A 20 32.33 -11.45 26.74
C GLY A 20 30.86 -11.89 26.66
N ILE A 21 30.04 -11.49 27.64
CA ILE A 21 28.59 -11.80 27.67
C ILE A 21 27.86 -11.05 26.55
N VAL A 22 28.25 -9.81 26.22
CA VAL A 22 27.64 -9.03 25.13
C VAL A 22 27.94 -9.64 23.75
N VAL A 23 29.16 -10.15 23.53
CA VAL A 23 29.55 -10.73 22.23
C VAL A 23 28.88 -12.09 21.97
N LEU A 24 28.66 -12.91 23.00
CA LEU A 24 27.92 -14.17 22.86
C LEU A 24 26.41 -13.98 22.65
N TRP A 25 25.81 -12.91 23.19
CA TRP A 25 24.41 -12.56 22.91
C TRP A 25 24.16 -12.01 21.50
N LEU A 26 25.21 -11.47 20.85
CA LEU A 26 25.13 -10.95 19.48
C LEU A 26 25.22 -12.05 18.39
N HIS A 27 25.66 -13.26 18.71
CA HIS A 27 25.69 -14.39 17.75
C HIS A 27 24.37 -15.16 17.66
N GLY A 28 23.47 -15.02 18.65
CA GLY A 28 22.15 -15.67 18.64
C GLY A 28 21.03 -14.83 18.01
N SER A 29 21.29 -13.55 17.75
CA SER A 29 20.30 -12.69 17.12
C SER A 29 20.29 -12.96 15.61
N ASN A 30 19.35 -13.81 15.18
CA ASN A 30 18.96 -14.01 13.78
C ASN A 30 18.43 -12.69 13.18
N ILE A 31 19.31 -11.70 13.00
CA ILE A 31 19.01 -10.44 12.30
C ILE A 31 18.68 -10.74 10.83
N GLY A 32 19.22 -11.84 10.31
CA GLY A 32 18.84 -12.44 9.04
C GLY A 32 17.44 -13.06 9.10
N GLY A 33 16.39 -12.24 9.11
CA GLY A 33 15.03 -12.80 9.02
C GLY A 33 14.80 -13.55 7.69
N PRO A 34 13.61 -14.13 7.47
CA PRO A 34 13.43 -15.28 6.59
C PRO A 34 13.97 -15.11 5.17
N PRO A 35 14.51 -16.19 4.57
CA PRO A 35 14.97 -16.16 3.19
C PRO A 35 13.91 -15.62 2.23
N LYS A 36 14.35 -14.93 1.16
CA LYS A 36 13.45 -14.41 0.11
C LYS A 36 12.54 -15.49 -0.49
N ARG A 37 13.04 -16.73 -0.60
CA ARG A 37 12.26 -17.89 -1.08
C ARG A 37 11.08 -18.21 -0.14
N THR A 38 11.30 -18.14 1.16
CA THR A 38 10.25 -18.33 2.18
C THR A 38 9.18 -17.25 2.08
N MET A 39 9.57 -15.99 1.92
CA MET A 39 8.63 -14.89 1.76
C MET A 39 7.80 -15.00 0.47
N ARG A 40 8.40 -15.46 -0.63
CA ARG A 40 7.65 -15.77 -1.87
C ARG A 40 6.65 -16.91 -1.69
N ARG A 41 7.02 -17.97 -0.96
CA ARG A 41 6.09 -19.06 -0.63
C ARG A 41 4.93 -18.56 0.23
N LEU A 42 5.21 -17.71 1.22
CA LEU A 42 4.18 -17.12 2.06
C LEU A 42 3.23 -16.22 1.25
N ALA A 43 3.76 -15.37 0.37
CA ALA A 43 2.93 -14.54 -0.52
C ALA A 43 2.06 -15.37 -1.49
N ALA A 44 2.51 -16.56 -1.87
CA ALA A 44 1.75 -17.51 -2.69
C ALA A 44 0.86 -18.46 -1.87
N SER A 45 0.81 -18.31 -0.53
CA SER A 45 0.05 -19.20 0.34
C SER A 45 -1.47 -19.12 0.08
N PRO A 46 -2.23 -20.19 0.39
CA PRO A 46 -3.69 -20.15 0.31
C PRO A 46 -4.30 -19.04 1.18
N GLU A 47 -3.75 -18.76 2.36
CA GLU A 47 -4.25 -17.70 3.24
C GLU A 47 -4.12 -16.31 2.60
N VAL A 48 -2.94 -15.98 2.06
CA VAL A 48 -2.71 -14.69 1.37
C VAL A 48 -3.63 -14.56 0.16
N ARG A 49 -3.83 -15.65 -0.62
CA ARG A 49 -4.77 -15.66 -1.74
C ARG A 49 -6.21 -15.41 -1.29
N ALA A 50 -6.67 -16.08 -0.24
CA ALA A 50 -8.03 -15.91 0.28
C ALA A 50 -8.29 -14.47 0.75
N ARG A 51 -7.35 -13.88 1.49
CA ARG A 51 -7.45 -12.47 1.93
C ARG A 51 -7.42 -11.50 0.76
N ARG A 52 -6.55 -11.73 -0.22
CA ARG A 52 -6.49 -10.92 -1.45
C ARG A 52 -7.81 -10.99 -2.21
N ASP A 53 -8.36 -12.18 -2.41
CA ASP A 53 -9.58 -12.35 -3.20
C ASP A 53 -10.79 -11.74 -2.46
N ALA A 54 -10.80 -11.76 -1.12
CA ALA A 54 -11.79 -11.03 -0.31
C ALA A 54 -11.66 -9.51 -0.48
N ALA A 55 -10.45 -8.97 -0.36
CA ALA A 55 -10.16 -7.56 -0.60
C ALA A 55 -10.55 -7.11 -2.02
N GLU A 56 -10.24 -7.92 -3.03
CA GLU A 56 -10.60 -7.66 -4.42
C GLU A 56 -12.12 -7.63 -4.62
N ARG A 57 -12.87 -8.56 -4.00
CA ARG A 57 -14.35 -8.56 -4.04
C ARG A 57 -14.92 -7.30 -3.39
N GLU A 58 -14.40 -6.90 -2.24
CA GLU A 58 -14.86 -5.70 -1.54
C GLU A 58 -14.62 -4.44 -2.38
N MET A 59 -13.43 -4.30 -2.97
CA MET A 59 -13.12 -3.19 -3.88
C MET A 59 -14.01 -3.20 -5.12
N ARG A 60 -14.26 -4.36 -5.73
CA ARG A 60 -15.18 -4.49 -6.87
C ARG A 60 -16.61 -4.10 -6.48
N ALA A 61 -17.07 -4.47 -5.29
CA ALA A 61 -18.38 -4.06 -4.80
C ALA A 61 -18.46 -2.53 -4.62
N ALA A 62 -17.41 -1.90 -4.08
CA ALA A 62 -17.34 -0.44 -3.98
C ALA A 62 -17.35 0.25 -5.35
N ILE A 63 -16.56 -0.25 -6.31
CA ILE A 63 -16.55 0.23 -7.70
C ILE A 63 -17.93 0.06 -8.35
N GLY A 64 -18.59 -1.07 -8.12
CA GLY A 64 -19.92 -1.36 -8.64
C GLY A 64 -20.98 -0.38 -8.12
N ARG A 65 -20.93 -0.01 -6.83
CA ARG A 65 -21.80 1.02 -6.26
C ARG A 65 -21.60 2.38 -6.92
N VAL A 66 -20.35 2.80 -7.11
CA VAL A 66 -20.04 4.06 -7.81
C VAL A 66 -20.48 4.00 -9.28
N GLY A 67 -20.26 2.87 -9.96
CA GLY A 67 -20.67 2.69 -11.35
C GLY A 67 -22.17 2.58 -11.57
N ALA A 68 -22.98 2.45 -10.51
CA ALA A 68 -24.43 2.43 -10.58
C ALA A 68 -25.05 3.84 -10.47
N VAL A 69 -24.23 4.87 -10.26
CA VAL A 69 -24.66 6.28 -10.25
C VAL A 69 -25.00 6.71 -11.67
N ASP A 70 -26.20 7.26 -11.85
CA ASP A 70 -26.62 7.80 -13.14
C ASP A 70 -25.66 8.88 -13.63
N GLY A 71 -25.35 8.83 -14.92
CA GLY A 71 -24.33 9.72 -15.51
C GLY A 71 -22.90 9.20 -15.39
N LEU A 72 -22.64 8.03 -14.78
CA LEU A 72 -21.33 7.38 -14.83
C LEU A 72 -21.32 6.15 -15.73
N GLU A 73 -20.38 6.11 -16.68
CA GLU A 73 -20.10 4.93 -17.50
C GLU A 73 -18.74 4.35 -17.07
N HIS A 74 -18.73 3.12 -16.54
CA HIS A 74 -17.48 2.45 -16.18
C HIS A 74 -16.61 2.22 -17.42
N VAL A 75 -15.39 2.75 -17.39
CA VAL A 75 -14.44 2.66 -18.52
C VAL A 75 -13.47 1.51 -18.30
N LEU A 76 -12.77 1.54 -17.17
CA LEU A 76 -11.79 0.51 -16.84
C LEU A 76 -11.53 0.46 -15.34
N THR A 77 -11.13 -0.70 -14.84
CA THR A 77 -10.56 -0.85 -13.51
C THR A 77 -9.20 -1.53 -13.62
N ARG A 78 -8.25 -1.04 -12.85
CA ARG A 78 -6.92 -1.59 -12.69
C ARG A 78 -6.69 -1.94 -11.24
N PHE A 79 -6.39 -3.20 -10.98
CA PHE A 79 -5.86 -3.65 -9.71
C PHE A 79 -4.33 -3.68 -9.78
N THR A 80 -3.68 -3.28 -8.70
CA THR A 80 -2.24 -3.42 -8.49
C THR A 80 -2.02 -3.93 -7.08
N GLU A 81 -1.26 -5.00 -6.94
CA GLU A 81 -0.84 -5.50 -5.63
C GLU A 81 0.66 -5.21 -5.42
N SER A 82 1.09 -5.20 -4.16
CA SER A 82 2.50 -5.20 -3.80
C SER A 82 2.70 -5.91 -2.47
N PHE A 83 3.83 -6.60 -2.34
CA PHE A 83 4.19 -7.29 -1.10
C PHE A 83 5.43 -6.68 -0.49
N THR A 84 5.36 -6.38 0.80
CA THR A 84 6.50 -5.89 1.57
C THR A 84 6.78 -6.87 2.68
N ARG A 85 8.05 -7.25 2.86
CA ARG A 85 8.46 -7.99 4.06
C ARG A 85 8.42 -7.04 5.24
N TYR A 86 7.82 -7.47 6.35
CA TYR A 86 7.92 -6.76 7.62
C TYR A 86 8.54 -7.66 8.70
N THR A 87 9.17 -7.01 9.66
CA THR A 87 9.63 -7.63 10.90
C THR A 87 9.02 -6.83 12.03
N ARG A 88 8.23 -7.48 12.88
CA ARG A 88 7.70 -6.88 14.10
C ARG A 88 8.56 -7.37 15.27
N ILE A 89 9.25 -6.42 15.90
CA ILE A 89 9.97 -6.66 17.15
C ILE A 89 8.93 -6.53 18.26
N VAL A 90 8.61 -7.65 18.92
CA VAL A 90 7.54 -7.68 19.93
C VAL A 90 8.06 -7.18 21.28
N ASN A 91 9.23 -7.68 21.72
CA ASN A 91 9.91 -7.25 22.94
C ASN A 91 11.41 -7.59 22.86
N PHE A 92 12.22 -6.91 23.66
CA PHE A 92 13.64 -7.25 23.83
C PHE A 92 13.76 -8.68 24.37
N GLY A 93 14.52 -9.54 23.69
CA GLY A 93 14.67 -10.96 24.03
C GLY A 93 13.57 -11.91 23.51
N SER A 94 12.49 -11.39 22.90
CA SER A 94 11.47 -12.24 22.24
C SER A 94 11.84 -12.54 20.78
N PRO A 95 11.45 -13.71 20.23
CA PRO A 95 11.61 -13.98 18.81
C PRO A 95 10.93 -12.90 17.96
N SER A 96 11.65 -12.43 16.93
CA SER A 96 11.07 -11.51 15.96
C SER A 96 9.96 -12.20 15.16
N VAL A 97 8.82 -11.53 15.00
CA VAL A 97 7.75 -12.00 14.12
C VAL A 97 8.04 -11.47 12.72
N HIS A 98 8.11 -12.36 11.76
CA HIS A 98 8.31 -12.00 10.36
C HIS A 98 7.03 -12.25 9.58
N GLY A 99 6.77 -11.47 8.55
CA GLY A 99 5.61 -11.68 7.71
C GLY A 99 5.70 -10.95 6.39
N VAL A 100 4.61 -11.04 5.63
CA VAL A 100 4.39 -10.26 4.43
C VAL A 100 3.18 -9.36 4.63
N THR A 101 3.35 -8.09 4.31
CA THR A 101 2.27 -7.13 4.16
C THR A 101 1.92 -7.08 2.69
N CYS A 102 0.64 -7.23 2.39
CA CYS A 102 0.07 -7.05 1.07
C CYS A 102 -0.65 -5.71 1.02
N ASP A 103 -0.30 -4.90 0.03
CA ASP A 103 -1.02 -3.68 -0.34
C ASP A 103 -1.69 -3.93 -1.69
N LEU A 104 -3.00 -4.12 -1.67
CA LEU A 104 -3.85 -4.11 -2.84
C LEU A 104 -4.40 -2.69 -3.06
N ARG A 105 -4.32 -2.23 -4.29
CA ARG A 105 -4.87 -0.96 -4.74
C ARG A 105 -5.71 -1.20 -5.98
N ALA A 106 -6.90 -0.61 -6.03
CA ALA A 106 -7.69 -0.49 -7.24
C ALA A 106 -7.73 0.96 -7.70
N VAL A 107 -7.70 1.16 -9.00
CA VAL A 107 -8.01 2.44 -9.64
C VAL A 107 -9.07 2.17 -10.70
N ALA A 108 -10.23 2.80 -10.60
CA ALA A 108 -11.31 2.72 -11.56
C ALA A 108 -11.53 4.07 -12.22
N TRP A 109 -11.79 4.06 -13.51
CA TRP A 109 -12.09 5.25 -14.30
C TRP A 109 -13.53 5.16 -14.78
N PHE A 110 -14.27 6.26 -14.63
CA PHE A 110 -15.64 6.39 -15.11
C PHE A 110 -15.71 7.60 -16.03
N GLY A 111 -16.35 7.43 -17.18
CA GLY A 111 -16.73 8.53 -18.05
C GLY A 111 -17.97 9.21 -17.50
N VAL A 112 -17.96 10.54 -17.44
CA VAL A 112 -19.13 11.31 -17.04
C VAL A 112 -20.01 11.57 -18.26
N ARG A 113 -21.31 11.33 -18.11
CA ARG A 113 -22.36 11.64 -19.06
C ARG A 113 -23.24 12.72 -18.45
N GLY A 114 -23.40 13.83 -19.16
CA GLY A 114 -24.14 14.98 -18.66
C GLY A 114 -23.28 15.91 -17.80
N GLU A 115 -23.95 16.69 -16.94
CA GLU A 115 -23.30 17.69 -16.10
C GLU A 115 -22.59 17.04 -14.90
N VAL A 116 -21.35 17.45 -14.67
CA VAL A 116 -20.52 16.94 -13.57
C VAL A 116 -21.16 17.22 -12.21
N ALA A 117 -21.82 18.38 -12.07
CA ALA A 117 -22.48 18.77 -10.83
C ALA A 117 -23.58 17.77 -10.43
N ASP A 118 -24.39 17.32 -11.38
CA ASP A 118 -25.49 16.38 -11.14
C ASP A 118 -24.97 15.02 -10.65
N VAL A 119 -23.91 14.51 -11.27
CA VAL A 119 -23.24 13.27 -10.86
C VAL A 119 -22.69 13.39 -9.44
N LEU A 120 -22.16 14.56 -9.08
CA LEU A 120 -21.61 14.79 -7.75
C LEU A 120 -22.67 14.88 -6.67
N ASP A 121 -23.79 15.53 -6.96
CA ASP A 121 -24.91 15.59 -6.05
C ASP A 121 -25.56 14.22 -5.88
N GLU A 122 -25.60 13.38 -6.92
CA GLU A 122 -26.01 11.98 -6.82
C GLU A 122 -25.07 11.17 -5.92
N LEU A 123 -23.75 11.25 -6.14
CA LEU A 123 -22.74 10.57 -5.30
C LEU A 123 -22.88 10.98 -3.82
N ARG A 124 -23.14 12.27 -3.56
CA ARG A 124 -23.43 12.78 -2.20
C ARG A 124 -24.69 12.15 -1.64
N ARG A 125 -25.79 12.15 -2.41
CA ARG A 125 -27.09 11.65 -1.98
C ARG A 125 -27.06 10.17 -1.62
N GLN A 126 -26.23 9.38 -2.32
CA GLN A 126 -26.04 7.95 -2.05
C GLN A 126 -25.07 7.67 -0.89
N GLY A 127 -24.51 8.70 -0.24
CA GLY A 127 -23.54 8.52 0.84
C GLY A 127 -22.23 7.85 0.37
N LEU A 128 -21.93 7.93 -0.93
CA LEU A 128 -20.68 7.43 -1.50
C LEU A 128 -19.55 8.45 -1.33
N ALA A 129 -19.90 9.70 -1.00
CA ALA A 129 -18.98 10.82 -0.85
C ALA A 129 -19.44 11.78 0.26
N ASP A 130 -18.69 11.82 1.37
CA ASP A 130 -18.71 12.96 2.28
C ASP A 130 -17.65 13.96 1.80
N TRP A 131 -18.12 15.14 1.40
CA TRP A 131 -17.27 16.21 0.91
C TRP A 131 -16.50 16.77 2.09
N LEU A 132 -15.24 16.34 2.23
CA LEU A 132 -14.33 17.03 3.14
C LEU A 132 -14.13 18.45 2.61
N PRO A 133 -14.11 19.47 3.49
CA PRO A 133 -13.71 20.79 3.09
C PRO A 133 -12.33 20.70 2.44
N THR A 134 -12.22 21.16 1.19
CA THR A 134 -10.94 21.22 0.49
C THR A 134 -9.95 21.93 1.40
N PRO A 135 -8.83 21.32 1.82
CA PRO A 135 -7.85 22.02 2.64
C PRO A 135 -7.45 23.28 1.89
N GLU A 136 -7.56 24.44 2.54
CA GLU A 136 -7.26 25.73 1.91
C GLU A 136 -5.89 25.64 1.23
N GLY A 137 -5.89 25.70 -0.10
CA GLY A 137 -4.66 25.62 -0.87
C GLY A 137 -3.73 26.76 -0.48
N ARG A 138 -2.42 26.50 -0.37
CA ARG A 138 -1.42 27.58 -0.31
C ARG A 138 -1.64 28.54 -1.48
N ARG A 139 -1.71 29.85 -1.21
CA ARG A 139 -1.82 30.90 -2.25
C ARG A 139 -0.85 30.63 -3.39
N GLY A 140 -1.38 30.59 -4.62
CA GLY A 140 -0.61 30.31 -5.84
C GLY A 140 -0.58 28.84 -6.28
N THR A 141 -1.14 27.92 -5.49
CA THR A 141 -1.34 26.53 -5.92
C THR A 141 -2.78 26.40 -6.41
N PRO A 142 -3.04 25.76 -7.57
CA PRO A 142 -4.40 25.38 -7.93
C PRO A 142 -5.01 24.62 -6.75
N PRO A 143 -6.28 24.87 -6.38
CA PRO A 143 -6.91 24.11 -5.30
C PRO A 143 -6.73 22.61 -5.59
N PRO A 144 -6.37 21.80 -4.59
CA PRO A 144 -6.28 20.36 -4.79
C PRO A 144 -7.63 19.88 -5.32
N ALA A 145 -7.63 18.85 -6.17
CA ALA A 145 -8.88 18.20 -6.52
C ALA A 145 -9.61 17.82 -5.22
N PRO A 146 -10.94 17.98 -5.14
CA PRO A 146 -11.67 17.63 -3.94
C PRO A 146 -11.31 16.19 -3.55
N GLU A 147 -10.82 16.01 -2.32
CA GLU A 147 -10.50 14.69 -1.79
C GLU A 147 -11.74 14.11 -1.10
N PHE A 148 -12.09 12.88 -1.46
CA PHE A 148 -13.29 12.19 -1.00
C PHE A 148 -12.96 11.38 0.24
N GLY A 149 -13.70 11.57 1.33
CA GLY A 149 -13.31 11.11 2.66
C GLY A 149 -14.10 9.91 3.19
N ALA A 150 -13.93 8.73 2.60
CA ALA A 150 -14.05 7.47 3.35
C ALA A 150 -12.63 6.87 3.45
N PRO A 151 -12.19 6.32 4.61
CA PRO A 151 -10.85 5.75 4.74
C PRO A 151 -10.52 4.77 3.59
N GLY A 152 -9.53 5.13 2.78
CA GLY A 152 -9.10 4.32 1.65
C GLY A 152 -9.86 4.50 0.33
N LEU A 153 -10.76 5.48 0.22
CA LEU A 153 -11.39 5.95 -1.01
C LEU A 153 -10.80 7.30 -1.40
N ARG A 154 -10.43 7.50 -2.67
CA ARG A 154 -10.11 8.84 -3.22
C ARG A 154 -10.74 8.97 -4.57
N ILE A 155 -11.47 10.05 -4.84
CA ILE A 155 -11.92 10.36 -6.19
C ILE A 155 -11.14 11.59 -6.68
N ASP A 156 -10.64 11.51 -7.91
CA ASP A 156 -9.90 12.58 -8.59
C ASP A 156 -10.54 12.84 -9.97
N TRP A 157 -10.24 13.99 -10.55
CA TRP A 157 -10.78 14.43 -11.83
C TRP A 157 -9.67 14.58 -12.86
N ASP A 158 -9.93 14.07 -14.05
CA ASP A 158 -9.01 14.29 -15.15
C ASP A 158 -9.16 15.74 -15.67
N ARG A 159 -8.31 16.65 -15.18
CA ARG A 159 -8.29 18.07 -15.58
C ARG A 159 -7.94 18.21 -17.06
N PRO A 160 -8.79 18.81 -17.92
CA PRO A 160 -8.46 19.03 -19.33
C PRO A 160 -7.08 19.69 -19.49
N GLY A 161 -6.19 19.06 -20.25
CA GLY A 161 -4.81 19.53 -20.46
C GLY A 161 -3.78 19.06 -19.41
N ALA A 162 -4.20 18.43 -18.30
CA ALA A 162 -3.26 17.75 -17.42
C ALA A 162 -2.66 16.54 -18.13
N PRO A 163 -1.34 16.33 -18.05
CA PRO A 163 -0.73 15.12 -18.60
C PRO A 163 -1.39 13.93 -17.92
N LEU A 164 -1.98 13.05 -18.74
CA LEU A 164 -2.42 11.74 -18.27
C LEU A 164 -1.24 11.13 -17.51
N PRO A 165 -1.47 10.52 -16.33
CA PRO A 165 -0.40 9.80 -15.65
C PRO A 165 0.22 8.88 -16.70
N PRO A 166 1.54 9.00 -16.96
CA PRO A 166 2.17 8.29 -18.07
C PRO A 166 1.73 6.84 -17.95
N PRO A 167 1.30 6.18 -19.04
CA PRO A 167 0.87 4.79 -18.99
C PRO A 167 1.96 4.08 -18.24
N GLU A 168 1.66 3.72 -16.99
CA GLU A 168 2.73 3.40 -16.06
C GLU A 168 3.38 2.19 -16.70
N PRO A 169 4.61 2.31 -17.23
CA PRO A 169 5.09 1.38 -18.23
C PRO A 169 4.90 0.01 -17.61
N GLU A 170 4.43 -0.94 -18.43
CA GLU A 170 4.30 -2.35 -18.09
C GLU A 170 5.71 -2.86 -17.74
N ARG A 171 6.23 -2.38 -16.62
CA ARG A 171 7.54 -2.65 -16.10
C ARG A 171 7.33 -3.99 -15.49
N ALA A 172 7.84 -5.00 -16.19
CA ALA A 172 8.14 -6.29 -15.61
C ALA A 172 8.59 -6.07 -14.16
N PRO A 173 8.05 -6.82 -13.19
CA PRO A 173 8.27 -6.59 -11.77
C PRO A 173 9.76 -6.34 -11.54
N ARG A 174 10.12 -5.08 -11.23
CA ARG A 174 11.52 -4.72 -11.03
C ARG A 174 11.98 -5.56 -9.85
N ARG A 175 12.98 -6.43 -10.08
CA ARG A 175 13.75 -7.01 -8.99
C ARG A 175 14.43 -5.82 -8.31
N GLY A 176 13.81 -5.27 -7.27
CA GLY A 176 14.44 -4.26 -6.43
C GLY A 176 15.76 -4.84 -5.92
N ILE A 177 16.86 -4.27 -6.38
CA ILE A 177 18.17 -4.45 -5.76
C ILE A 177 18.12 -3.57 -4.52
N GLY A 178 18.12 -4.18 -3.34
CA GLY A 178 18.42 -3.49 -2.08
C GLY A 178 17.28 -3.20 -1.10
N THR A 179 16.00 -3.25 -1.48
CA THR A 179 14.91 -2.99 -0.51
C THR A 179 13.90 -4.14 -0.44
N ALA A 180 13.41 -4.41 0.76
CA ALA A 180 12.60 -5.55 1.18
C ALA A 180 11.19 -5.66 0.53
N ARG A 181 10.97 -5.00 -0.61
CA ARG A 181 9.71 -5.02 -1.36
C ARG A 181 9.75 -6.07 -2.47
N LEU A 182 8.92 -7.09 -2.33
CA LEU A 182 8.54 -7.99 -3.42
C LEU A 182 7.38 -7.33 -4.16
N SER A 183 7.67 -6.49 -5.15
CA SER A 183 6.62 -5.99 -6.03
C SER A 183 6.20 -7.10 -7.00
N HIS A 184 5.07 -7.73 -6.72
CA HIS A 184 4.35 -8.55 -7.69
C HIS A 184 3.19 -7.72 -8.20
N ARG A 185 3.12 -7.44 -9.51
CA ARG A 185 1.98 -6.69 -10.08
C ARG A 185 1.12 -7.67 -10.87
N ARG A 186 -0.08 -7.92 -10.37
CA ARG A 186 -1.14 -8.60 -11.12
C ARG A 186 -2.04 -7.56 -11.76
N TRP A 187 -2.33 -7.73 -13.04
CA TRP A 187 -3.20 -6.86 -13.82
C TRP A 187 -4.48 -7.62 -14.15
N SER A 188 -5.62 -7.00 -13.90
CA SER A 188 -6.92 -7.46 -14.40
C SER A 188 -7.45 -6.36 -15.30
N VAL A 189 -6.82 -6.21 -16.46
CA VAL A 189 -7.22 -5.24 -17.48
C VAL A 189 -7.70 -6.05 -18.69
N PRO A 190 -8.76 -5.64 -19.42
CA PRO A 190 -9.07 -6.24 -20.71
C PRO A 190 -7.83 -6.26 -21.60
N ARG A 191 -7.70 -7.27 -22.49
CA ARG A 191 -6.52 -7.48 -23.37
C ARG A 191 -6.10 -6.23 -24.15
N ARG A 192 -7.01 -5.27 -24.34
CA ARG A 192 -6.78 -3.98 -24.98
C ARG A 192 -7.60 -2.92 -24.23
N PRO A 193 -7.09 -2.35 -23.12
CA PRO A 193 -7.82 -1.30 -22.44
C PRO A 193 -8.03 -0.11 -23.36
N PRO A 194 -9.19 0.56 -23.31
CA PRO A 194 -9.32 1.88 -23.90
C PRO A 194 -8.23 2.77 -23.33
N ARG A 195 -7.57 3.55 -24.19
CA ARG A 195 -6.59 4.51 -23.70
C ARG A 195 -7.35 5.61 -22.97
N PRO A 196 -6.86 6.12 -21.83
CA PRO A 196 -7.52 7.24 -21.16
C PRO A 196 -7.78 8.45 -22.09
N ALA A 197 -6.92 8.66 -23.09
CA ALA A 197 -7.12 9.66 -24.13
C ALA A 197 -8.38 9.41 -25.00
N ASP A 198 -8.62 8.16 -25.39
CA ASP A 198 -9.81 7.77 -26.18
C ASP A 198 -11.08 7.96 -25.33
N SER A 199 -11.01 7.59 -24.06
CA SER A 199 -12.11 7.80 -23.11
C SER A 199 -12.38 9.30 -22.90
N ARG A 200 -11.32 10.11 -22.73
CA ARG A 200 -11.48 11.57 -22.64
C ARG A 200 -12.11 12.16 -23.90
N ALA A 201 -11.70 11.70 -25.08
CA ALA A 201 -12.33 12.15 -26.34
C ALA A 201 -13.81 11.79 -26.40
N ARG A 202 -14.22 10.66 -25.79
CA ARG A 202 -15.60 10.18 -25.78
C ARG A 202 -16.49 10.84 -24.73
N TYR A 203 -15.97 11.09 -23.52
CA TYR A 203 -16.76 11.56 -22.37
C TYR A 203 -16.49 13.02 -22.00
N GLY A 204 -15.41 13.63 -22.48
CA GLY A 204 -14.93 14.94 -22.04
C GLY A 204 -14.28 14.90 -20.65
N THR A 205 -15.02 14.39 -19.66
CA THR A 205 -14.60 14.32 -18.25
C THR A 205 -14.51 12.88 -17.78
N LEU A 206 -13.42 12.55 -17.07
CA LEU A 206 -13.26 11.27 -16.39
C LEU A 206 -13.20 11.49 -14.87
N LEU A 207 -13.97 10.67 -14.16
CA LEU A 207 -13.91 10.48 -12.72
C LEU A 207 -12.96 9.32 -12.42
N VAL A 208 -12.02 9.51 -11.50
CA VAL A 208 -11.02 8.49 -11.14
C VAL A 208 -11.20 8.08 -9.69
N LEU A 209 -11.63 6.85 -9.44
CA LEU A 209 -11.78 6.26 -8.12
C LEU A 209 -10.53 5.44 -7.75
N SER A 210 -9.81 5.82 -6.71
CA SER A 210 -8.73 5.04 -6.11
C SER A 210 -9.18 4.40 -4.80
N LEU A 211 -8.92 3.10 -4.66
CA LEU A 211 -9.21 2.29 -3.48
C LEU A 211 -7.92 1.67 -2.94
N GLY A 212 -7.70 1.77 -1.62
CA GLY A 212 -6.55 1.17 -0.94
C GLY A 212 -5.20 1.82 -1.26
N GLY A 213 -4.11 1.07 -1.04
CA GLY A 213 -2.73 1.54 -1.19
C GLY A 213 -2.04 1.91 0.13
N LEU A 214 -0.73 2.19 0.02
CA LEU A 214 0.12 2.50 1.17
C LEU A 214 -0.40 3.75 1.92
N GLY A 215 -0.57 3.60 3.24
CA GLY A 215 -0.98 4.70 4.13
C GLY A 215 -2.48 4.89 4.26
N HIS A 216 -3.31 3.98 3.73
CA HIS A 216 -4.76 4.04 3.89
C HIS A 216 -5.27 2.79 4.63
N PRO A 217 -5.72 2.91 5.89
CA PRO A 217 -6.37 1.80 6.58
C PRO A 217 -7.67 1.46 5.84
N GLY A 218 -7.79 0.23 5.34
CA GLY A 218 -8.95 -0.24 4.58
C GLY A 218 -8.73 -1.59 3.92
N ALA A 219 -9.73 -2.02 3.15
CA ALA A 219 -9.85 -3.35 2.50
C ALA A 219 -8.60 -3.84 1.75
N GLY A 220 -7.73 -2.94 1.32
CA GLY A 220 -6.54 -3.26 0.53
C GLY A 220 -5.28 -3.62 1.32
N HIS A 221 -5.22 -3.36 2.63
CA HIS A 221 -4.00 -3.55 3.41
C HIS A 221 -4.15 -4.68 4.41
N PHE A 222 -3.35 -5.74 4.28
CA PHE A 222 -3.34 -6.83 5.25
C PHE A 222 -1.96 -7.44 5.42
N SER A 223 -1.71 -8.01 6.60
CA SER A 223 -0.46 -8.69 6.92
C SER A 223 -0.71 -10.15 7.28
N VAL A 224 0.19 -11.03 6.82
CA VAL A 224 0.20 -12.46 7.16
C VAL A 224 1.54 -12.80 7.78
N GLU A 225 1.48 -13.37 8.98
CA GLU A 225 2.66 -13.74 9.76
C GLU A 225 3.22 -15.09 9.28
N HIS A 226 4.54 -15.17 9.19
CA HIS A 226 5.25 -16.42 9.00
C HIS A 226 5.35 -17.16 10.33
N ARG A 227 4.50 -18.19 10.52
CA ARG A 227 4.65 -19.11 11.64
C ARG A 227 5.76 -20.11 11.32
N LYS A 228 6.78 -20.16 12.17
CA LYS A 228 7.82 -21.19 12.09
C LYS A 228 7.17 -22.50 12.56
N GLY A 229 6.97 -23.43 11.64
CA GLY A 229 6.57 -24.81 11.97
C GLY A 229 7.74 -25.59 12.56
#